data_AF-A0A5C7LHB4-F1
#
_entry.id   AF-A0A5C7LHB4-F1
#
_cell.length_a   1.000
_cell.length_b   1.000
_cell.length_c   1.000
_cell.angle_alpha   90.00
_cell.angle_beta   90.00
_cell.angle_gamma   90.00
#
_symmetry.space_group_name_H-M   'P 1'
#
loop_
_entity.id
_entity.type
_entity.pdbx_description
1 polymer ?
#
loop_
_entity_poly.entity_id
_entity_poly.type
_entity_poly.pdbx_seq_one_letter_code
_entity_poly.pdbx_strand_id
1 'polypeptide(L)'
;MVAMVAGVLFGAGIAHADDQPLPDDPHMPDISIGKCVKGVSDMGLVKHCLGEPYPDGTYWMENLWTTILPVIGAQPYQTNGVHCVIGEYPGFVNPAPVGGCNGAVPPM
;
A
#
# COMPACT_ATOMS: atom_id res chain seq x y z
N MET A 1 41.43 31.14 27.08
CA MET A 1 41.61 30.02 26.13
C MET A 1 40.27 29.71 25.50
N VAL A 2 40.31 29.47 24.20
CA VAL A 2 39.21 29.47 23.23
C VAL A 2 38.26 28.28 23.43
N ALA A 3 36.98 28.54 23.15
CA ALA A 3 35.84 27.63 23.27
C ALA A 3 35.78 26.54 22.18
N MET A 4 35.33 25.34 22.56
CA MET A 4 34.68 24.30 21.72
C MET A 4 33.80 23.49 22.71
N VAL A 5 32.54 23.11 22.45
CA VAL A 5 32.11 22.17 21.41
C VAL A 5 30.60 22.31 21.15
N ALA A 6 30.28 22.31 19.86
CA ALA A 6 29.08 21.88 19.14
C ALA A 6 27.69 22.37 19.56
N GLY A 7 27.09 23.18 18.67
CA GLY A 7 25.67 23.48 18.67
C GLY A 7 24.83 22.22 18.50
N VAL A 8 23.76 22.15 19.29
CA VAL A 8 22.66 21.21 19.10
C VAL A 8 21.91 21.66 17.85
N LEU A 9 22.25 21.08 16.70
CA LEU A 9 21.42 21.19 15.52
C LEU A 9 20.15 20.39 15.81
N PHE A 10 19.06 21.10 16.13
CA PHE A 10 17.70 20.61 16.00
C PHE A 10 17.42 20.32 14.53
N GLY A 11 17.99 19.24 14.02
CA GLY A 11 17.49 18.56 12.84
C GLY A 11 16.27 17.76 13.28
N ALA A 12 15.11 18.42 13.37
CA ALA A 12 13.87 17.71 13.07
C ALA A 12 14.00 17.36 11.59
N GLY A 13 14.71 16.25 11.32
CA GLY A 13 14.57 15.55 10.07
C GLY A 13 13.10 15.29 9.97
N ILE A 14 12.43 16.04 9.09
CA ILE A 14 11.37 15.49 8.27
C ILE A 14 11.96 14.22 7.68
N ALA A 15 11.88 13.13 8.45
CA ALA A 15 11.91 11.80 7.88
C ALA A 15 10.75 11.87 6.91
N HIS A 16 11.09 12.04 5.64
CA HIS A 16 10.23 11.61 4.56
C HIS A 16 9.63 10.31 5.06
N ALA A 17 8.30 10.27 5.18
CA ALA A 17 7.60 9.00 5.20
C ALA A 17 8.24 8.24 4.05
N ASP A 18 9.04 7.23 4.38
CA ASP A 18 9.42 6.25 3.40
C ASP A 18 8.09 5.58 3.04
N ASP A 19 7.37 6.21 2.10
CA ASP A 19 6.70 5.57 0.97
C ASP A 19 7.74 4.74 0.20
N GLN A 20 8.52 3.94 0.92
CA GLN A 20 9.10 2.73 0.40
C GLN A 20 7.93 1.76 0.50
N PRO A 21 7.17 1.51 -0.60
CA PRO A 21 6.58 0.19 -0.71
C PRO A 21 7.71 -0.77 -0.36
N LEU A 22 7.53 -1.66 0.63
CA LEU A 22 8.50 -2.71 0.90
C LEU A 22 8.82 -3.31 -0.48
N PRO A 23 9.99 -3.05 -1.09
CA PRO A 23 10.06 -2.99 -2.55
C PRO A 23 9.80 -4.33 -3.22
N ASP A 24 9.83 -5.41 -2.44
CA ASP A 24 9.70 -6.78 -2.89
C ASP A 24 8.85 -7.61 -1.92
N ASP A 25 7.79 -7.06 -1.32
CA ASP A 25 6.91 -7.91 -0.53
C ASP A 25 6.21 -8.94 -1.46
N PRO A 26 6.50 -10.25 -1.32
CA PRO A 26 5.93 -11.28 -2.19
C PRO A 26 4.41 -11.42 -2.00
N HIS A 27 3.84 -10.87 -0.94
CA HIS A 27 2.42 -10.84 -0.72
C HIS A 27 1.72 -9.67 -1.42
N MET A 28 2.47 -8.68 -1.91
CA MET A 28 1.89 -7.51 -2.57
C MET A 28 1.35 -7.87 -3.97
N PRO A 29 0.17 -7.35 -4.36
CA PRO A 29 -0.34 -7.50 -5.71
C PRO A 29 0.55 -6.74 -6.71
N ASP A 30 0.58 -7.23 -7.94
CA ASP A 30 1.23 -6.54 -9.05
C ASP A 30 0.42 -6.73 -10.34
N ILE A 31 -0.29 -5.68 -10.73
CA ILE A 31 -1.17 -5.70 -11.89
C ILE A 31 -0.38 -5.72 -13.20
N SER A 32 0.84 -5.20 -13.22
CA SER A 32 1.68 -5.17 -14.43
C SER A 32 2.03 -6.58 -14.92
N ILE A 33 2.12 -7.53 -13.99
CA ILE A 33 2.37 -8.95 -14.26
C ILE A 33 1.13 -9.83 -14.01
N GLY A 34 -0.02 -9.23 -13.66
CA GLY A 34 -1.28 -9.94 -13.42
C GLY A 34 -1.35 -10.73 -12.11
N LYS A 35 -0.52 -10.40 -11.13
CA LYS A 35 -0.47 -11.03 -9.81
C LYS A 35 -1.58 -10.50 -8.90
N CYS A 36 -2.75 -11.13 -8.98
CA CYS A 36 -3.89 -10.93 -8.09
C CYS A 36 -4.45 -12.30 -7.66
N VAL A 37 -4.43 -12.63 -6.36
CA VAL A 37 -4.78 -13.97 -5.85
C VAL A 37 -6.22 -14.38 -6.15
N LYS A 38 -7.15 -13.43 -6.11
CA LYS A 38 -8.56 -13.65 -6.48
C LYS A 38 -8.92 -13.04 -7.84
N GLY A 39 -7.92 -12.73 -8.67
CA GLY A 39 -8.10 -11.92 -9.87
C GLY A 39 -8.50 -10.48 -9.54
N VAL A 40 -8.77 -9.71 -10.59
CA VAL A 40 -9.32 -8.36 -10.47
C VAL A 40 -10.83 -8.47 -10.32
N SER A 41 -11.36 -8.03 -9.19
CA SER A 41 -12.80 -8.12 -8.89
C SER A 41 -13.50 -6.82 -9.23
N ASP A 42 -14.58 -6.89 -10.01
CA ASP A 42 -15.27 -5.72 -10.56
C ASP A 42 -16.43 -5.29 -9.65
N MET A 43 -16.28 -4.16 -8.96
CA MET A 43 -17.30 -3.50 -8.16
C MET A 43 -17.66 -2.15 -8.80
N GLY A 44 -18.36 -2.22 -9.93
CA GLY A 44 -18.75 -1.04 -10.70
C GLY A 44 -17.56 -0.33 -11.32
N LEU A 45 -17.27 0.90 -10.88
CA LEU A 45 -16.12 1.68 -11.36
C LEU A 45 -14.82 1.34 -10.63
N VAL A 46 -14.88 0.60 -9.53
CA VAL A 46 -13.70 0.20 -8.76
C VAL A 46 -13.46 -1.27 -8.97
N LYS A 47 -12.21 -1.61 -9.29
CA LYS A 47 -11.76 -2.99 -9.26
C LYS A 47 -10.79 -3.18 -8.12
N HIS A 48 -10.77 -4.36 -7.51
CA HIS A 48 -9.83 -4.66 -6.43
C HIS A 48 -8.91 -5.79 -6.88
N CYS A 49 -7.60 -5.58 -6.74
CA CYS A 49 -6.58 -6.61 -6.88
C CYS A 49 -6.05 -6.95 -5.48
N LEU A 50 -6.17 -8.22 -5.10
CA LEU A 50 -5.75 -8.70 -3.78
C LEU A 50 -4.40 -9.40 -3.86
N GLY A 51 -3.54 -9.07 -2.91
CA GLY A 51 -2.30 -9.78 -2.64
C GLY A 51 -2.50 -11.14 -1.97
N GLU A 52 -1.39 -11.83 -1.71
CA GLU A 52 -1.41 -13.07 -0.92
C GLU A 52 -1.61 -12.75 0.56
N PRO A 53 -2.53 -13.45 1.25
CA PRO A 53 -2.73 -13.21 2.66
C PRO A 53 -1.53 -13.66 3.48
N TYR A 54 -1.21 -12.87 4.50
CA TYR A 54 -0.25 -13.22 5.52
C TYR A 54 -0.87 -14.21 6.53
N PRO A 55 -0.05 -14.93 7.32
CA PRO A 55 -0.53 -15.84 8.36
C PRO A 55 -1.38 -15.17 9.45
N ASP A 56 -1.25 -13.85 9.64
CA ASP A 56 -2.06 -13.05 10.56
C ASP A 56 -3.45 -12.68 9.99
N GLY A 57 -3.74 -13.08 8.74
CA GLY A 57 -4.98 -12.81 8.03
C GLY A 57 -5.05 -11.41 7.40
N THR A 58 -3.98 -10.62 7.50
CA THR A 58 -3.87 -9.36 6.75
C THR A 58 -3.46 -9.62 5.30
N TYR A 59 -3.71 -8.67 4.43
CA TYR A 59 -3.27 -8.73 3.03
C TYR A 59 -3.20 -7.33 2.42
N TRP A 60 -2.41 -7.21 1.36
CA TRP A 60 -2.38 -6.02 0.53
C TRP A 60 -3.58 -6.00 -0.42
N MET A 61 -4.22 -4.84 -0.54
CA MET A 61 -5.32 -4.59 -1.46
C MET A 61 -5.02 -3.35 -2.29
N GLU A 62 -5.06 -3.49 -3.61
CA GLU A 62 -4.92 -2.38 -4.54
C GLU A 62 -6.28 -2.04 -5.17
N ASN A 63 -6.62 -0.75 -5.12
CA ASN A 63 -7.87 -0.23 -5.69
C ASN A 63 -7.61 0.37 -7.07
N LEU A 64 -8.29 -0.19 -8.06
CA LEU A 64 -8.22 0.18 -9.47
C LEU A 64 -9.47 0.95 -9.89
N TRP A 65 -9.32 2.25 -10.07
CA TRP A 65 -10.42 3.12 -10.45
C TRP A 65 -10.50 3.22 -11.96
N THR A 66 -11.57 2.65 -12.51
CA THR A 66 -11.89 2.80 -13.93
C THR A 66 -12.10 4.27 -14.24
N THR A 67 -11.29 4.80 -15.15
CA THR A 67 -11.48 6.18 -15.63
C THR A 67 -12.62 6.18 -16.65
N ILE A 68 -13.63 7.04 -16.44
CA ILE A 68 -14.80 7.14 -17.32
C ILE A 68 -14.46 7.68 -18.71
N LEU A 69 -13.34 8.42 -18.83
CA LEU A 69 -12.86 8.96 -20.09
C LEU A 69 -11.71 8.10 -20.66
N PRO A 70 -11.81 7.60 -21.90
CA PRO A 70 -10.70 6.92 -22.54
C PRO A 70 -9.61 7.95 -22.84
N VAL A 71 -8.60 8.02 -21.98
CA VAL A 71 -7.35 8.73 -22.31
C VAL A 71 -6.59 7.81 -23.26
N ILE A 72 -6.49 8.22 -24.53
CA ILE A 72 -5.80 7.45 -25.57
C ILE A 72 -4.38 7.14 -25.09
N GLY A 73 -4.07 5.85 -24.94
CA GLY A 73 -2.74 5.36 -24.52
C GLY A 73 -2.55 5.12 -23.02
N ALA A 74 -3.53 5.42 -22.16
CA ALA A 74 -3.47 5.09 -20.75
C ALA A 74 -4.13 3.73 -20.45
N GLN A 75 -3.59 2.98 -19.49
CA GLN A 75 -4.33 1.86 -18.88
C GLN A 75 -5.68 2.42 -18.37
N PRO A 76 -6.82 1.75 -18.59
CA PRO A 76 -8.14 2.28 -18.27
C PRO A 76 -8.41 2.40 -16.76
N TYR A 77 -7.40 2.14 -15.92
CA TYR A 77 -7.48 2.12 -14.47
C TYR A 77 -6.43 3.06 -13.87
N GLN A 78 -6.83 3.84 -12.87
CA GLN A 78 -5.93 4.57 -11.97
C GLN A 78 -5.74 3.76 -10.69
N THR A 79 -4.50 3.65 -10.22
CA THR A 79 -4.19 3.04 -8.92
C THR A 79 -4.06 4.14 -7.86
N ASN A 80 -4.62 3.89 -6.67
CA ASN A 80 -4.44 4.75 -5.50
C ASN A 80 -3.35 4.22 -4.55
N GLY A 81 -2.53 3.28 -5.02
CA GLY A 81 -1.57 2.56 -4.22
C GLY A 81 -2.17 1.33 -3.54
N VAL A 82 -1.28 0.58 -2.90
CA VAL A 82 -1.60 -0.61 -2.11
C VAL A 82 -1.95 -0.21 -0.68
N HIS A 83 -2.96 -0.87 -0.11
CA HIS A 83 -3.40 -0.65 1.26
C HIS A 83 -3.35 -1.97 2.02
N CYS A 84 -2.81 -1.95 3.25
CA CYS A 84 -2.84 -3.11 4.12
C CYS A 84 -4.20 -3.20 4.83
N VAL A 85 -4.89 -4.33 4.66
CA VAL A 85 -6.24 -4.55 5.19
C VAL A 85 -6.36 -5.90 5.88
N ILE A 86 -7.43 -6.04 6.68
CA ILE A 86 -7.85 -7.30 7.32
C ILE A 86 -9.34 -7.53 7.09
N GLY A 87 -9.74 -8.80 6.99
CA GLY A 87 -11.15 -9.20 6.82
C GLY A 87 -11.36 -10.06 5.58
N GLU A 88 -12.61 -10.18 5.13
CA GLU A 88 -12.97 -11.04 4.00
C GLU A 88 -13.49 -10.19 2.84
N TYR A 89 -12.79 -10.19 1.71
CA TYR A 89 -13.26 -9.59 0.46
C TYR A 89 -14.04 -10.63 -0.39
N PRO A 90 -15.17 -10.27 -1.05
CA PRO A 90 -15.77 -8.93 -1.25
C PRO A 90 -16.69 -8.44 -0.12
N GLY A 91 -16.62 -9.05 1.06
CA GLY A 91 -17.31 -8.60 2.26
C GLY A 91 -16.66 -7.38 2.90
N PHE A 92 -16.69 -7.33 4.23
CA PHE A 92 -16.17 -6.19 4.97
C PHE A 92 -14.65 -6.30 5.16
N VAL A 93 -13.93 -5.29 4.70
CA VAL A 93 -12.50 -5.13 4.90
C VAL A 93 -12.25 -3.89 5.77
N ASN A 94 -11.36 -4.02 6.74
CA ASN A 94 -10.95 -2.93 7.63
C ASN A 94 -9.46 -2.63 7.43
N PRO A 95 -8.99 -1.42 7.80
CA PRO A 95 -7.57 -1.18 7.94
C PRO A 95 -6.94 -2.25 8.84
N ALA A 96 -5.80 -2.78 8.42
CA ALA A 96 -5.09 -3.77 9.22
C ALA A 96 -4.65 -3.17 10.58
N PRO A 97 -4.60 -3.99 11.64
CA PRO A 97 -4.09 -3.55 12.94
C PRO A 97 -2.58 -3.25 12.87
N VAL A 98 -2.06 -2.57 13.89
CA VAL A 98 -0.62 -2.35 14.08
C VAL A 98 0.13 -3.68 13.98
N GLY A 99 1.19 -3.72 13.18
CA GLY A 99 1.96 -4.93 12.90
C GLY A 99 1.45 -5.73 11.69
N GLY A 100 0.32 -5.36 11.09
CA GLY A 100 -0.23 -6.00 9.89
C GLY A 100 0.64 -5.82 8.65
N CYS A 101 0.45 -6.71 7.67
CA CYS A 101 1.27 -6.86 6.47
C CYS A 101 2.77 -6.90 6.79
N ASN A 102 3.14 -7.88 7.62
CA ASN A 102 4.51 -8.11 8.06
C ASN A 102 5.15 -6.88 8.74
N GLY A 103 4.37 -6.13 9.53
CA GLY A 103 4.86 -4.95 10.24
C GLY A 103 4.77 -3.63 9.48
N ALA A 104 4.18 -3.61 8.29
CA ALA A 104 4.04 -2.38 7.51
C ALA A 104 3.09 -1.35 8.15
N VAL A 105 2.15 -1.78 8.99
CA VAL A 105 1.29 -0.86 9.76
C VAL A 105 2.00 -0.40 11.03
N PRO A 106 2.40 0.88 11.15
CA PRO A 106 3.15 1.37 12.30
C PRO A 106 2.26 1.53 13.55
N PRO A 107 2.84 1.48 14.76
CA PRO A 107 2.17 1.95 15.96
C PRO A 107 1.95 3.47 15.88
N MET A 108 0.74 3.90 16.19
CA MET A 108 0.32 5.30 16.26
C MET A 108 0.76 5.99 17.55
#